data_AF-A0A967ZE55-F1
#
_entry.id   AF-A0A967ZE55-F1
#
_cell.length_a   1.000
_cell.length_b   1.000
_cell.length_c   1.000
_cell.angle_alpha   90.00
_cell.angle_beta   90.00
_cell.angle_gamma   90.00
#
_symmetry.space_group_name_H-M   'P 1'
#
loop_
_entity.id
_entity.type
_entity.pdbx_description
1 polymer ?
#
loop_
_entity_poly.entity_id
_entity_poly.type
_entity_poly.pdbx_seq_one_letter_code
_entity_poly.pdbx_strand_id
1 'polypeptide(L)'
;SKFVLLSATSATTALTRRPIGYVRNDPIALQTARACIRETMAVAVARGVSLPEDLEATAMHKLCEEMAADAKASQFVDLEHGRPLELEHLSGAIHRMGLEAGVPTPVHTTVYAALRPFMHGDAGSVKLSDETP
;
A
#
# COMPACT_ATOMS: atom_id res chain seq x y z
N SER A 1 -9.50 -8.76 -8.64
CA SER A 1 -10.09 -8.75 -7.28
C SER A 1 -9.03 -8.88 -6.18
N LYS A 2 -8.31 -10.00 -6.02
CA LYS A 2 -7.32 -10.21 -4.92
C LYS A 2 -6.21 -9.16 -4.83
N PHE A 3 -5.65 -8.73 -5.97
CA PHE A 3 -4.55 -7.76 -6.01
C PHE A 3 -4.91 -6.38 -5.44
N VAL A 4 -6.16 -5.94 -5.59
CA VAL A 4 -6.64 -4.63 -5.09
C VAL A 4 -6.55 -4.57 -3.56
N LEU A 5 -7.02 -5.61 -2.87
CA LEU A 5 -6.92 -5.67 -1.42
C LEU A 5 -5.46 -5.87 -0.95
N LEU A 6 -4.71 -6.74 -1.65
CA LEU A 6 -3.30 -7.02 -1.32
C LEU A 6 -2.43 -5.76 -1.39
N SER A 7 -2.52 -4.99 -2.48
CA SER A 7 -1.74 -3.77 -2.66
C SER A 7 -2.09 -2.69 -1.63
N ALA A 8 -3.37 -2.50 -1.32
CA ALA A 8 -3.82 -1.53 -0.33
C ALA A 8 -3.39 -1.88 1.10
N THR A 9 -3.53 -3.16 1.49
CA THR A 9 -3.07 -3.63 2.81
C THR A 9 -1.56 -3.59 2.92
N SER A 10 -0.83 -4.03 1.89
CA SER A 10 0.64 -3.96 1.87
C SER A 10 1.17 -2.53 1.93
N ALA A 11 0.49 -1.59 1.29
CA ALA A 11 0.83 -0.17 1.34
C ALA A 11 0.58 0.40 2.74
N THR A 12 -0.62 0.22 3.28
CA THR A 12 -1.02 0.87 4.53
C THR A 12 -0.35 0.29 5.77
N THR A 13 -0.22 -1.04 5.88
CA THR A 13 0.46 -1.64 7.04
C THR A 13 1.96 -1.33 7.05
N ALA A 14 2.61 -1.33 5.87
CA ALA A 14 4.03 -1.02 5.78
C ALA A 14 4.32 0.47 6.03
N LEU A 15 3.52 1.37 5.45
CA LEU A 15 3.69 2.81 5.63
C LEU A 15 3.46 3.24 7.09
N THR A 16 2.42 2.70 7.73
CA THR A 16 2.10 3.04 9.13
C THR A 16 2.94 2.28 10.14
N ARG A 17 3.61 1.19 9.72
CA ARG A 17 4.27 0.20 10.60
C ARG A 17 3.32 -0.35 11.68
N ARG A 18 2.08 -0.63 11.29
CA ARG A 18 1.02 -1.14 12.17
C ARG A 18 0.24 -2.27 11.50
N PRO A 19 -0.36 -3.19 12.28
CA PRO A 19 -1.19 -4.27 11.74
C PRO A 19 -2.55 -3.76 11.25
N ILE A 20 -3.32 -4.63 10.59
CA ILE A 20 -4.64 -4.32 10.01
C ILE A 20 -5.62 -3.75 11.05
N GLY A 21 -5.55 -4.20 12.31
CA GLY A 21 -6.37 -3.68 13.39
C GLY A 21 -6.22 -2.17 13.60
N TYR A 22 -5.02 -1.62 13.41
CA TYR A 22 -4.84 -0.16 13.43
C TYR A 22 -5.45 0.49 12.20
N VAL A 23 -5.15 -0.05 11.00
CA VAL A 23 -5.63 0.50 9.73
C VAL A 23 -7.16 0.60 9.69
N ARG A 24 -7.87 -0.41 10.21
CA ARG A 24 -9.34 -0.40 10.21
C ARG A 24 -9.98 0.50 11.27
N ASN A 25 -9.30 0.73 12.39
CA ASN A 25 -9.86 1.48 13.53
C ASN A 25 -9.50 2.97 13.52
N ASP A 26 -8.42 3.35 12.84
CA ASP A 26 -8.05 4.75 12.63
C ASP A 26 -8.72 5.30 11.36
N PRO A 27 -9.55 6.37 11.44
CA PRO A 27 -10.28 6.88 10.28
C PRO A 27 -9.39 7.36 9.13
N ILE A 28 -8.21 7.91 9.43
CA ILE A 28 -7.28 8.43 8.42
C ILE A 28 -6.57 7.26 7.72
N ALA A 29 -6.15 6.26 8.48
CA ALA A 29 -5.55 5.05 7.92
C ALA A 29 -6.56 4.25 7.06
N LEU A 30 -7.82 4.15 7.50
CA LEU A 30 -8.89 3.51 6.74
C LEU A 30 -9.19 4.26 5.43
N GLN A 31 -9.24 5.60 5.48
CA GLN A 31 -9.39 6.42 4.28
C GLN A 31 -8.22 6.22 3.32
N THR A 32 -7.00 6.12 3.84
CA THR A 32 -5.80 5.83 3.04
C THR A 32 -5.89 4.45 2.37
N ALA A 33 -6.35 3.42 3.08
CA ALA A 33 -6.55 2.09 2.51
C ALA A 33 -7.58 2.10 1.37
N ARG A 34 -8.70 2.80 1.58
CA ARG A 34 -9.73 2.99 0.55
C ARG A 34 -9.20 3.74 -0.68
N ALA A 35 -8.35 4.75 -0.47
CA ALA A 35 -7.71 5.48 -1.58
C ALA A 35 -6.78 4.56 -2.40
N CYS A 36 -5.94 3.74 -1.76
CA CYS A 36 -5.13 2.72 -2.44
C CYS A 36 -5.99 1.75 -3.28
N ILE A 37 -7.11 1.27 -2.72
CA ILE A 37 -8.06 0.41 -3.43
C ILE A 37 -8.55 1.09 -4.71
N ARG A 38 -9.01 2.35 -4.60
CA ARG A 38 -9.55 3.11 -5.73
C ARG A 38 -8.50 3.40 -6.80
N GLU A 39 -7.29 3.79 -6.41
CA GLU A 39 -6.19 4.01 -7.34
C GLU A 39 -5.85 2.74 -8.11
N THR A 40 -5.75 1.59 -7.41
CA THR A 40 -5.47 0.31 -8.05
C THR A 40 -6.59 -0.09 -9.03
N MET A 41 -7.84 0.12 -8.65
CA MET A 41 -9.00 -0.14 -9.53
C MET A 41 -8.99 0.78 -10.75
N ALA A 42 -8.72 2.08 -10.59
CA ALA A 42 -8.68 3.04 -11.68
C ALA A 42 -7.59 2.67 -12.70
N VAL A 43 -6.40 2.29 -12.24
CA VAL A 43 -5.32 1.79 -13.10
C VAL A 43 -5.74 0.52 -13.84
N ALA A 44 -6.38 -0.42 -13.16
CA ALA A 44 -6.83 -1.66 -13.79
C ALA A 44 -7.88 -1.40 -14.88
N VAL A 45 -8.86 -0.53 -14.63
CA VAL A 45 -9.88 -0.13 -15.61
C VAL A 45 -9.26 0.55 -16.82
N ALA A 46 -8.35 1.51 -16.61
CA ALA A 46 -7.67 2.21 -17.72
C ALA A 46 -6.82 1.27 -18.59
N ARG A 47 -6.43 0.11 -18.05
CA ARG A 47 -5.70 -0.96 -18.76
C ARG A 47 -6.61 -2.06 -19.32
N GLY A 48 -7.92 -1.83 -19.35
CA GLY A 48 -8.90 -2.73 -19.97
C GLY A 48 -9.27 -3.95 -19.12
N VAL A 49 -8.95 -3.97 -17.82
CA VAL A 49 -9.34 -5.05 -16.91
C VAL A 49 -10.81 -4.86 -16.52
N SER A 50 -11.65 -5.86 -16.80
CA SER A 50 -13.01 -5.89 -16.30
C SER A 50 -13.01 -6.19 -14.79
N LEU A 51 -13.63 -5.30 -14.01
CA LEU A 51 -13.75 -5.44 -12.56
C LEU A 51 -15.23 -5.57 -12.17
N PRO A 52 -15.54 -6.37 -11.13
CA PRO A 52 -16.87 -6.37 -10.53
C PRO A 52 -17.25 -4.97 -10.02
N GLU A 53 -18.51 -4.58 -10.18
CA GLU A 53 -19.03 -3.29 -9.71
C GLU A 53 -18.92 -3.13 -8.18
N ASP A 54 -19.04 -4.24 -7.45
CA ASP A 54 -19.00 -4.29 -5.99
C ASP A 54 -17.58 -4.41 -5.42
N LEU A 55 -16.53 -4.46 -6.26
CA LEU A 55 -15.18 -4.79 -5.83
C LEU A 55 -14.64 -3.89 -4.72
N GLU A 56 -14.92 -2.57 -4.76
CA GLU A 56 -14.52 -1.67 -3.67
C GLU A 56 -15.20 -2.07 -2.36
N ALA A 57 -16.51 -2.32 -2.40
CA ALA A 57 -17.28 -2.70 -1.22
C ALA A 57 -16.81 -4.04 -0.65
N THR A 58 -16.59 -5.04 -1.50
CA THR A 58 -16.07 -6.34 -1.08
C THR A 58 -14.67 -6.23 -0.49
N ALA A 59 -13.78 -5.42 -1.08
CA ALA A 59 -12.43 -5.22 -0.55
C ALA A 59 -12.45 -4.52 0.81
N MET A 60 -13.28 -3.49 0.98
CA MET A 60 -13.44 -2.79 2.25
C MET A 60 -14.07 -3.70 3.32
N HIS A 61 -15.08 -4.49 2.97
CA HIS A 61 -15.69 -5.45 3.89
C HIS A 61 -14.65 -6.45 4.42
N LYS A 62 -13.83 -7.01 3.52
CA LYS A 62 -12.75 -7.92 3.91
C LYS A 62 -11.76 -7.28 4.88
N LEU A 63 -11.33 -6.05 4.60
CA LEU A 63 -10.40 -5.32 5.46
C LEU A 63 -10.99 -5.05 6.84
N CYS A 64 -12.25 -4.63 6.91
CA CYS A 64 -12.89 -4.25 8.18
C CYS A 64 -13.31 -5.46 9.01
N GLU A 65 -13.96 -6.44 8.39
CA GLU A 65 -14.74 -7.48 9.09
C GLU A 65 -14.05 -8.85 9.09
N GLU A 66 -13.30 -9.21 8.05
CA GLU A 66 -12.79 -10.58 7.88
C GLU A 66 -11.32 -10.73 8.32
N MET A 67 -10.49 -9.70 8.14
CA MET A 67 -9.07 -9.77 8.46
C MET A 67 -8.81 -9.72 9.97
N ALA A 68 -7.92 -10.61 10.45
CA ALA A 68 -7.50 -10.62 11.85
C ALA A 68 -6.82 -9.30 12.23
N ALA A 69 -7.07 -8.82 13.46
CA ALA A 69 -6.59 -7.51 13.92
C ALA A 69 -5.06 -7.42 13.99
N ASP A 70 -4.39 -8.54 14.25
CA ASP A 70 -2.94 -8.68 14.33
C ASP A 70 -2.29 -9.00 12.96
N ALA A 71 -3.09 -9.19 11.91
CA ALA A 71 -2.59 -9.49 10.58
C ALA A 71 -1.67 -8.37 10.07
N LYS A 72 -0.55 -8.77 9.48
CA LYS A 72 0.44 -7.92 8.82
C LYS A 72 0.60 -8.39 7.38
N ALA A 73 0.69 -7.46 6.42
CA ALA A 73 1.10 -7.83 5.07
C ALA A 73 2.57 -8.30 5.07
N SER A 74 2.93 -9.24 4.20
CA SER A 74 4.31 -9.75 4.08
C SER A 74 5.33 -8.63 3.91
N GLN A 75 5.03 -7.63 3.07
CA GLN A 75 5.88 -6.46 2.88
C GLN A 75 6.15 -5.68 4.19
N PHE A 76 5.17 -5.59 5.10
CA PHE A 76 5.41 -4.99 6.42
C PHE A 76 6.32 -5.88 7.27
N VAL A 77 6.11 -7.20 7.24
CA VAL A 77 6.98 -8.15 7.95
C VAL A 77 8.40 -8.09 7.40
N ASP A 78 8.61 -7.98 6.09
CA ASP A 78 9.94 -7.83 5.48
C ASP A 78 10.59 -6.52 5.89
N LEU A 79 9.83 -5.42 5.89
CA LEU A 79 10.30 -4.12 6.37
C LEU A 79 10.72 -4.16 7.85
N GLU A 80 9.96 -4.84 8.71
CA GLU A 80 10.30 -5.01 10.14
C GLU A 80 11.61 -5.78 10.34
N HIS A 81 11.93 -6.70 9.45
CA HIS A 81 13.12 -7.55 9.55
C HIS A 81 14.29 -7.07 8.67
N GLY A 82 14.21 -5.88 8.08
CA GLY A 82 15.27 -5.35 7.21
C GLY A 82 15.49 -6.18 5.94
N ARG A 83 14.48 -6.91 5.47
CA ARG A 83 14.54 -7.76 4.27
C ARG A 83 14.11 -6.98 3.02
N PRO A 84 14.53 -7.44 1.82
CA PRO A 84 14.04 -6.88 0.56
C PRO A 84 12.51 -6.81 0.49
N LEU A 85 11.98 -5.71 -0.04
CA LEU A 85 10.55 -5.49 -0.18
C LEU A 85 10.07 -5.89 -1.57
N GLU A 86 8.84 -6.40 -1.66
CA GLU A 86 8.13 -6.58 -2.94
C GLU A 86 7.59 -5.26 -3.54
N LEU A 87 8.16 -4.12 -3.12
CA LEU A 87 7.67 -2.78 -3.39
C LEU A 87 7.48 -2.49 -4.89
N GLU A 88 8.40 -2.98 -5.72
CA GLU A 88 8.37 -2.84 -7.17
C GLU A 88 7.17 -3.54 -7.84
N HIS A 89 6.64 -4.58 -7.20
CA HIS A 89 5.50 -5.36 -7.70
C HIS A 89 4.17 -4.91 -7.11
N LEU A 90 4.21 -4.04 -6.08
CA LEU A 90 3.04 -3.52 -5.40
C LEU A 90 2.85 -2.03 -5.74
N SER A 91 3.12 -1.12 -4.82
CA SER A 91 2.94 0.32 -5.04
C SER A 91 3.80 0.86 -6.20
N GLY A 92 5.00 0.32 -6.41
CA GLY A 92 5.83 0.68 -7.56
C GLY A 92 5.20 0.30 -8.91
N ALA A 93 4.58 -0.88 -8.99
CA ALA A 93 3.87 -1.32 -10.19
C ALA A 93 2.66 -0.42 -10.47
N ILE A 94 1.86 -0.11 -9.45
CA ILE A 94 0.66 0.75 -9.60
C ILE A 94 1.07 2.16 -10.00
N HIS A 95 2.14 2.71 -9.40
CA HIS A 95 2.70 4.01 -9.79
C HIS A 95 3.09 4.04 -11.28
N ARG A 96 3.92 3.08 -11.73
CA ARG A 96 4.35 3.02 -13.14
C ARG A 96 3.18 2.85 -14.11
N MET A 97 2.30 1.89 -13.81
CA MET A 97 1.12 1.64 -14.65
C MET A 97 0.17 2.84 -14.69
N GLY A 98 0.05 3.60 -13.60
CA GLY A 98 -0.71 4.84 -13.55
C GLY A 98 -0.13 5.91 -14.47
N LEU A 99 1.20 6.10 -14.46
CA LEU A 99 1.87 7.01 -15.39
C LEU A 99 1.65 6.61 -16.85
N GLU A 100 1.82 5.33 -17.19
CA GLU A 100 1.59 4.81 -18.55
C GLU A 100 0.15 5.01 -19.04
N ALA A 101 -0.82 4.88 -18.13
CA ALA A 101 -2.24 4.97 -18.45
C ALA A 101 -2.84 6.39 -18.27
N GLY A 102 -2.04 7.37 -17.83
CA GLY A 102 -2.54 8.72 -17.52
C GLY A 102 -3.48 8.78 -16.31
N VAL A 103 -3.37 7.83 -15.38
CA VAL A 103 -4.19 7.73 -14.17
C VAL A 103 -3.39 8.20 -12.95
N PRO A 104 -3.86 9.24 -12.22
CA PRO A 104 -3.22 9.66 -10.97
C PRO A 104 -3.26 8.56 -9.91
N THR A 105 -2.11 8.30 -9.29
CA THR A 105 -1.94 7.35 -8.18
C THR A 105 -1.20 7.97 -6.99
N PRO A 106 -1.66 9.13 -6.45
CA PRO A 106 -0.89 9.89 -5.46
C PRO A 106 -0.56 9.11 -4.18
N VAL A 107 -1.46 8.25 -3.69
CA VAL A 107 -1.22 7.47 -2.48
C VAL A 107 -0.22 6.36 -2.74
N HIS A 108 -0.36 5.58 -3.82
CA HIS A 108 0.66 4.59 -4.19
C HIS A 108 2.00 5.22 -4.53
N THR A 109 2.01 6.41 -5.15
CA THR A 109 3.23 7.18 -5.42
C THR A 109 3.93 7.59 -4.13
N THR A 110 3.17 8.07 -3.14
CA THR A 110 3.70 8.44 -1.83
C THR A 110 4.27 7.23 -1.08
N VAL A 111 3.52 6.12 -1.07
CA VAL A 111 3.99 4.86 -0.47
C VAL A 111 5.25 4.36 -1.16
N TYR A 112 5.29 4.41 -2.49
CA TYR A 112 6.44 4.00 -3.27
C TYR A 112 7.66 4.85 -2.90
N ALA A 113 7.55 6.18 -2.92
CA ALA A 113 8.63 7.07 -2.54
C ALA A 113 9.12 6.85 -1.09
N ALA A 114 8.20 6.69 -0.14
CA ALA A 114 8.52 6.51 1.28
C ALA A 114 9.23 5.18 1.57
N LEU A 115 8.87 4.11 0.88
CA LEU A 115 9.42 2.77 1.11
C LEU A 115 10.62 2.45 0.20
N ARG A 116 10.85 3.21 -0.87
CA ARG A 116 11.95 2.99 -1.82
C ARG A 116 13.33 2.94 -1.18
N PRO A 117 13.67 3.74 -0.14
CA PRO A 117 14.96 3.61 0.54
C PRO A 117 15.20 2.22 1.13
N PHE A 118 14.15 1.50 1.54
CA PHE A 118 14.24 0.20 2.20
C PHE A 118 14.05 -0.99 1.24
N MET A 119 13.88 -0.74 -0.07
CA MET A 119 13.41 -1.77 -1.01
C MET A 119 14.34 -2.98 -1.16
N HIS A 120 15.64 -2.83 -0.88
CA HIS A 120 16.64 -3.88 -1.00
C HIS A 120 16.98 -4.55 0.35
N GLY A 121 16.17 -4.32 1.38
CA GLY A 121 16.54 -4.62 2.76
C GLY A 121 17.23 -3.42 3.39
N ASP A 122 17.85 -3.62 4.55
CA ASP A 122 18.48 -2.54 5.33
C ASP A 122 19.28 -1.54 4.46
N ALA A 123 18.67 -0.38 4.19
CA ALA A 123 19.42 0.85 3.96
C ALA A 123 19.62 1.47 5.33
N GLY A 124 20.76 1.14 5.95
CA GLY A 124 21.10 1.49 7.32
C GLY A 124 20.73 2.93 7.68
N SER A 125 20.21 3.09 8.90
CA SER A 125 20.01 4.35 9.61
C SER A 125 20.37 5.59 8.78
N VAL A 126 19.38 6.29 8.23
CA VAL A 126 19.58 7.69 7.91
C VAL A 126 19.91 8.34 9.25
N LYS A 127 21.20 8.57 9.50
CA LYS A 127 21.63 9.53 10.51
C LYS A 127 21.13 10.87 9.97
N LEU A 128 19.93 11.25 10.38
CA LEU A 128 19.52 12.64 10.31
C LEU A 128 20.55 13.34 11.20
N SER A 129 21.53 14.00 10.59
CA SER A 129 22.40 14.89 11.33
C SER A 129 21.49 15.92 11.99
N ASP A 130 21.56 16.01 13.31
CA ASP A 130 20.93 17.07 14.10
C ASP A 130 21.55 18.41 13.69
N GLU A 131 21.11 18.97 12.56
CA GLU A 131 21.32 20.38 12.25
C GLU A 131 19.98 21.08 12.41
N THR A 132 19.77 21.55 13.63
CA THR A 132 18.74 22.54 13.98
C THR A 132 19.17 23.89 13.39
N PRO A 133 18.26 24.69 12.78
CA PRO A 133 18.45 26.13 12.71
C PRO A 133 18.27 26.77 14.10
#